data_AF-A0A9P5Y0Q8-F1
#
_entry.id   AF-A0A9P5Y0Q8-F1
#
_cell.length_a   1.000
_cell.length_b   1.000
_cell.length_c   1.000
_cell.angle_alpha   90.00
_cell.angle_beta   90.00
_cell.angle_gamma   90.00
#
_symmetry.space_group_name_H-M   'P 1'
#
loop_
_entity.id
_entity.type
_entity.pdbx_description
1 polymer ?
#
loop_
_entity_poly.entity_id
_entity_poly.type
_entity_poly.pdbx_seq_one_letter_code
_entity_poly.pdbx_strand_id
1 'polypeptide(L)'
;MSTIVLPQGFEYVGAALLSTVFVLAGQNITVSRHRKRAGILYPQLYAEQAQVENSRDALLFNCAQRAHQNTLENIPIIYVTTLLAGLKFPVFAASACGLWSLARITYTRGYITGDPAKVGSNSFPVRYLSH
;
A
#
# COMPACT_ATOMS: atom_id res chain seq x y z
N MET A 1 -38.85 17.49 -0.27
CA MET A 1 -37.48 17.16 0.16
C MET A 1 -37.28 15.67 -0.08
N SER A 2 -36.36 15.29 -0.96
CA SER A 2 -36.03 13.88 -1.18
C SER A 2 -34.98 13.47 -0.14
N THR A 3 -35.28 12.48 0.70
CA THR A 3 -34.33 11.94 1.67
C THR A 3 -33.51 10.85 1.02
N ILE A 4 -32.18 10.94 1.11
CA ILE A 4 -31.29 9.86 0.69
C ILE A 4 -31.27 8.84 1.83
N VAL A 5 -31.79 7.65 1.57
CA VAL A 5 -31.78 6.54 2.53
C VAL A 5 -30.61 5.63 2.16
N LEU A 6 -29.65 5.48 3.08
CA LEU A 6 -28.53 4.54 2.91
C LEU A 6 -28.97 3.11 3.28
N PRO A 7 -28.43 2.08 2.59
CA PRO A 7 -28.64 0.70 3.00
C PRO A 7 -28.14 0.46 4.43
N GLN A 8 -28.85 -0.39 5.17
CA GLN A 8 -28.41 -0.83 6.50
C GLN A 8 -27.03 -1.50 6.41
N GLY A 9 -26.07 -1.08 7.24
CA GLY A 9 -24.70 -1.60 7.25
C GLY A 9 -23.73 -0.82 6.36
N PHE A 10 -24.16 0.25 5.67
CA PHE A 10 -23.27 1.07 4.86
C PHE A 10 -22.20 1.81 5.70
N GLU A 11 -22.43 1.99 7.00
CA GLU A 11 -21.45 2.46 7.96
C GLU A 11 -20.15 1.63 7.97
N TYR A 12 -20.26 0.30 7.73
CA TYR A 12 -19.09 -0.58 7.63
C TYR A 12 -18.26 -0.30 6.39
N VAL A 13 -18.89 0.14 5.30
CA VAL A 13 -18.19 0.56 4.07
C VAL A 13 -17.32 1.78 4.37
N GLY A 14 -17.87 2.76 5.11
CA GLY A 14 -17.12 3.93 5.56
C GLY A 14 -15.93 3.54 6.44
N ALA A 15 -16.13 2.66 7.42
CA ALA A 15 -15.05 2.16 8.28
C ALA A 15 -13.97 1.39 7.48
N ALA A 16 -14.38 0.60 6.49
CA ALA A 16 -13.45 -0.15 5.64
C ALA A 16 -12.61 0.79 4.76
N LEU A 17 -13.21 1.82 4.16
CA LEU A 17 -12.46 2.85 3.42
C LEU A 17 -11.48 3.60 4.33
N LEU A 18 -11.90 3.95 5.55
CA LEU A 18 -11.01 4.59 6.53
C LEU A 18 -9.82 3.70 6.90
N SER A 19 -9.99 2.37 6.93
CA SER A 19 -8.88 1.44 7.20
C SER A 19 -7.74 1.58 6.18
N THR A 20 -8.05 1.88 4.91
CA THR A 20 -7.03 2.09 3.86
C THR A 20 -6.17 3.33 4.12
N VAL A 21 -6.72 4.35 4.78
CA VAL A 21 -5.98 5.58 5.16
C VAL A 21 -4.90 5.25 6.18
N PHE A 22 -5.22 4.40 7.16
CA PHE A 22 -4.23 3.94 8.14
C PHE A 22 -3.12 3.09 7.50
N VAL A 23 -3.46 2.27 6.50
CA VAL A 23 -2.45 1.53 5.71
C VAL A 23 -1.51 2.51 4.99
N LEU A 24 -2.05 3.51 4.28
CA LEU A 24 -1.26 4.50 3.57
C LEU A 24 -0.39 5.33 4.52
N ALA A 25 -0.92 5.76 5.66
CA ALA A 25 -0.17 6.49 6.68
C ALA A 25 0.99 5.65 7.23
N GLY A 26 0.74 4.38 7.56
CA GLY A 26 1.77 3.45 8.02
C GLY A 26 2.86 3.19 6.98
N GLN A 27 2.48 3.06 5.70
CA GLN A 27 3.44 2.95 4.60
C GLN A 27 4.27 4.22 4.44
N ASN A 28 3.66 5.41 4.49
CA ASN A 28 4.38 6.68 4.38
C ASN A 28 5.38 6.87 5.54
N ILE A 29 4.99 6.56 6.77
CA ILE A 29 5.90 6.56 7.93
C ILE A 29 7.07 5.60 7.71
N THR A 30 6.78 4.42 7.16
CA THR A 30 7.81 3.40 6.86
C THR A 30 8.79 3.89 5.79
N VAL A 31 8.30 4.50 4.71
CA VAL A 31 9.13 5.12 3.66
C VAL A 31 10.01 6.21 4.25
N SER A 32 9.40 7.13 5.01
CA SER A 32 10.11 8.25 5.65
C SER A 32 11.20 7.78 6.61
N ARG A 33 10.95 6.71 7.38
CA ARG A 33 11.94 6.13 8.29
C ARG A 33 13.14 5.54 7.55
N HIS A 34 12.92 4.75 6.50
CA HIS A 34 14.01 4.17 5.73
C HIS A 34 14.75 5.23 4.90
N ARG A 35 14.04 6.24 4.39
CA ARG A 35 14.65 7.40 3.74
C ARG A 35 15.68 8.08 4.65
N LYS A 36 15.27 8.39 5.88
CA LYS A 36 16.14 9.05 6.86
C LYS A 36 17.36 8.19 7.21
N ARG A 37 17.20 6.87 7.31
CA ARG A 37 18.31 5.93 7.55
C ARG A 37 19.26 5.83 6.38
N ALA A 38 18.73 5.84 5.15
CA ALA A 38 19.52 5.80 3.93
C ALA A 38 20.21 7.13 3.59
N GLY A 39 19.89 8.23 4.30
CA GLY A 39 20.47 9.55 4.04
C GLY A 39 20.00 10.20 2.73
N ILE A 40 18.86 9.76 2.18
CA ILE A 40 18.39 10.23 0.87
C ILE A 40 17.65 11.57 1.02
N LEU A 41 18.24 12.62 0.46
CA LEU A 41 17.71 13.98 0.53
C LEU A 41 16.53 14.18 -0.43
N TYR A 42 15.66 15.14 -0.12
CA TYR A 42 14.67 15.63 -1.09
C TYR A 42 15.37 16.45 -2.18
N PRO A 43 14.91 16.43 -3.45
CA PRO A 43 13.66 15.87 -3.97
C PRO A 43 13.76 14.43 -4.50
N GLN A 44 14.84 13.69 -4.21
CA GLN A 44 15.07 12.36 -4.77
C GLN A 44 13.96 11.37 -4.37
N LEU A 45 13.38 10.68 -5.36
CA LEU A 45 12.22 9.79 -5.17
C LEU A 45 12.62 8.36 -4.81
N TYR A 46 13.69 7.85 -5.43
CA TYR A 46 14.27 6.52 -5.25
C TYR A 46 15.79 6.64 -5.07
N ALA A 47 16.38 5.76 -4.27
CA ALA A 47 17.82 5.57 -4.19
C ALA A 47 18.37 5.09 -5.52
N GLU A 48 19.51 5.64 -5.94
CA GLU A 48 20.24 5.19 -7.12
C GLU A 48 20.93 3.84 -6.87
N GLN A 49 21.29 3.12 -7.93
CA GLN A 49 21.93 1.80 -7.84
C GLN A 49 23.20 1.84 -6.98
N ALA A 50 24.06 2.85 -7.18
CA ALA A 50 25.25 3.04 -6.37
C ALA A 50 24.92 3.22 -4.87
N GLN A 51 23.82 3.89 -4.52
CA GLN A 51 23.41 4.07 -3.12
C GLN A 51 22.83 2.78 -2.54
N VAL A 52 22.13 1.99 -3.35
CA VAL A 52 21.56 0.69 -2.98
C VAL A 52 22.65 -0.36 -2.74
N GLU A 53 23.69 -0.39 -3.57
CA GLU A 53 24.84 -1.28 -3.40
C GLU A 53 25.64 -0.95 -2.14
N ASN A 54 25.77 0.34 -1.83
CA ASN A 54 26.51 0.80 -0.66
C ASN A 54 25.72 0.73 0.65
N SER A 55 24.38 0.65 0.61
CA SER A 55 23.54 0.66 1.80
C SER A 55 22.29 -0.21 1.68
N ARG A 56 22.18 -1.18 2.59
CA ARG A 56 20.96 -1.98 2.75
C ARG A 56 19.73 -1.12 3.06
N ASP A 57 19.89 -0.01 3.79
CA ASP A 57 18.77 0.88 4.09
C ASP A 57 18.24 1.60 2.84
N ALA A 58 19.11 1.87 1.86
CA ALA A 58 18.70 2.43 0.57
C ALA A 58 17.89 1.42 -0.25
N LEU A 59 18.26 0.13 -0.23
CA LEU A 59 17.43 -0.94 -0.80
C LEU A 59 16.05 -0.99 -0.14
N LEU A 60 16.01 -1.00 1.19
CA LEU A 60 14.76 -1.05 1.95
C LEU A 60 13.89 0.18 1.72
N PHE A 61 14.49 1.36 1.54
CA PHE A 61 13.78 2.57 1.13
C PHE A 61 13.09 2.39 -0.22
N ASN A 62 13.80 1.89 -1.24
CA ASN A 62 13.22 1.63 -2.57
C ASN A 62 12.09 0.60 -2.50
N CYS A 63 12.28 -0.48 -1.73
CA CYS A 63 11.24 -1.49 -1.51
C CYS A 63 10.00 -0.91 -0.82
N ALA A 64 10.18 -0.13 0.25
CA ALA A 64 9.08 0.53 0.95
C ALA A 64 8.34 1.52 0.04
N GLN A 65 9.09 2.29 -0.76
CA GLN A 65 8.54 3.24 -1.71
C GLN A 65 7.71 2.53 -2.79
N ARG A 66 8.22 1.42 -3.35
CA ARG A 66 7.47 0.63 -4.33
C ARG A 66 6.20 0.04 -3.75
N ALA A 67 6.24 -0.48 -2.52
CA ALA A 67 5.06 -1.02 -1.84
C ALA A 67 4.01 0.07 -1.60
N HIS A 68 4.43 1.29 -1.23
CA HIS A 68 3.53 2.43 -1.04
C HIS A 68 2.88 2.87 -2.36
N GLN A 69 3.68 3.04 -3.42
CA GLN A 69 3.18 3.39 -4.76
C GLN A 69 2.23 2.34 -5.31
N ASN A 70 2.53 1.05 -5.13
CA ASN A 70 1.62 -0.01 -5.56
C ASN A 70 0.27 0.05 -4.83
N THR A 71 0.26 0.37 -3.52
CA THR A 71 -1.00 0.60 -2.82
C THR A 71 -1.75 1.79 -3.43
N LEU A 72 -1.08 2.92 -3.68
CA LEU A 72 -1.68 4.11 -4.29
C LEU A 72 -2.27 3.83 -5.68
N GLU A 73 -1.59 3.05 -6.52
CA GLU A 73 -2.08 2.60 -7.83
C GLU A 73 -3.40 1.80 -7.71
N ASN A 74 -3.59 1.07 -6.60
CA ASN A 74 -4.76 0.22 -6.38
C ASN A 74 -5.92 0.92 -5.65
N ILE A 75 -5.66 2.02 -4.93
CA ILE A 75 -6.69 2.74 -4.15
C ILE A 75 -7.91 3.13 -5.00
N PRO A 76 -7.78 3.70 -6.22
CA PRO A 76 -8.93 4.07 -7.03
C PRO A 76 -9.82 2.87 -7.36
N ILE A 77 -9.22 1.74 -7.71
CA ILE A 77 -9.93 0.50 -8.05
C ILE A 77 -10.67 -0.01 -6.81
N ILE A 78 -9.99 -0.09 -5.66
CA ILE A 78 -10.59 -0.56 -4.40
C ILE A 78 -11.73 0.36 -3.95
N TYR A 79 -11.59 1.67 -4.07
CA TYR A 79 -12.63 2.62 -3.65
C TYR A 79 -13.87 2.50 -4.52
N VAL A 80 -13.71 2.51 -5.85
CA VAL A 80 -14.83 2.38 -6.78
C VAL A 80 -15.55 1.06 -6.60
N THR A 81 -14.81 -0.05 -6.55
CA THR A 81 -15.40 -1.39 -6.40
C THR A 81 -16.10 -1.56 -5.05
N THR A 82 -15.51 -1.07 -3.96
CA THR A 82 -16.09 -1.16 -2.61
C THR A 82 -17.36 -0.31 -2.49
N LEU A 83 -17.37 0.89 -3.06
CA LEU A 83 -18.55 1.76 -3.05
C LEU A 83 -19.68 1.17 -3.89
N LEU A 84 -19.39 0.72 -5.12
CA LEU A 84 -20.40 0.12 -6.01
C LEU A 84 -20.98 -1.18 -5.43
N ALA A 85 -20.13 -2.08 -4.94
CA ALA A 85 -20.59 -3.29 -4.30
C ALA A 85 -21.34 -3.00 -2.99
N GLY A 86 -20.91 -1.97 -2.25
CA GLY A 86 -21.49 -1.57 -0.97
C GLY A 86 -22.93 -1.06 -1.07
N LEU A 87 -23.35 -0.55 -2.24
CA LEU A 87 -24.74 -0.15 -2.47
C LEU A 87 -25.73 -1.31 -2.39
N LYS A 88 -25.29 -2.52 -2.75
CA LYS A 88 -26.14 -3.73 -2.75
C LYS A 88 -25.75 -4.74 -1.66
N PHE A 89 -24.46 -4.83 -1.34
CA PHE A 89 -23.90 -5.81 -0.42
C PHE A 89 -22.91 -5.14 0.56
N PRO A 90 -23.38 -4.26 1.46
CA PRO A 90 -22.53 -3.40 2.28
C PRO A 90 -21.56 -4.19 3.18
N VAL A 91 -22.03 -5.23 3.86
CA VAL A 91 -21.19 -6.04 4.76
C VAL A 91 -20.11 -6.81 3.99
N PHE A 92 -20.45 -7.35 2.81
CA PHE A 92 -19.49 -8.08 1.97
C PHE A 92 -18.44 -7.13 1.37
N ALA A 93 -18.85 -5.97 0.87
CA ALA A 93 -17.93 -4.98 0.35
C ALA A 93 -16.96 -4.47 1.44
N ALA A 94 -17.49 -4.21 2.64
CA ALA A 94 -16.68 -3.79 3.78
C ALA A 94 -15.68 -4.87 4.22
N SER A 95 -16.10 -6.14 4.31
CA SER A 95 -15.23 -7.24 4.71
C SER A 95 -14.12 -7.50 3.68
N ALA A 96 -14.44 -7.45 2.38
CA ALA A 96 -13.47 -7.60 1.31
C ALA A 96 -12.41 -6.48 1.33
N CYS A 97 -12.84 -5.22 1.51
CA CYS A 97 -11.93 -4.07 1.63
C CYS A 97 -11.08 -4.14 2.90
N GLY A 98 -11.65 -4.58 4.03
CA GLY A 98 -10.92 -4.81 5.26
C GLY A 98 -9.86 -5.91 5.11
N LEU A 99 -10.21 -7.04 4.50
CA LEU A 99 -9.27 -8.13 4.20
C LEU A 99 -8.15 -7.66 3.28
N TRP A 100 -8.48 -6.89 2.24
CA TRP A 100 -7.48 -6.30 1.35
C TRP A 100 -6.52 -5.38 2.11
N SER A 101 -7.02 -4.56 3.03
CA SER A 101 -6.19 -3.68 3.86
C SER A 101 -5.22 -4.47 4.75
N LEU A 102 -5.67 -5.57 5.36
CA LEU A 102 -4.80 -6.47 6.13
C LEU A 102 -3.74 -7.13 5.24
N ALA A 103 -4.12 -7.58 4.05
CA ALA A 103 -3.19 -8.14 3.07
C ALA A 103 -2.13 -7.11 2.63
N ARG A 104 -2.47 -5.82 2.57
CA ARG A 104 -1.49 -4.76 2.27
C ARG A 104 -0.50 -4.52 3.39
N ILE A 105 -0.89 -4.70 4.64
CA ILE A 105 0.02 -4.63 5.78
C ILE A 105 1.04 -5.77 5.71
N THR A 106 0.61 -7.01 5.45
CA THR A 106 1.52 -8.16 5.32
C THR A 106 2.41 -8.05 4.09
N TYR A 107 1.86 -7.60 2.95
CA TYR A 107 2.61 -7.30 1.73
C TYR A 107 3.73 -6.28 1.97
N THR A 108 3.41 -5.15 2.61
CA THR A 108 4.42 -4.11 2.95
C THR A 108 5.50 -4.67 3.87
N ARG A 109 5.12 -5.46 4.87
CA ARG A 109 6.06 -6.13 5.78
C ARG A 109 7.00 -7.09 5.04
N GLY A 110 6.49 -7.80 4.03
CA GLY A 110 7.30 -8.64 3.13
C GLY A 110 8.36 -7.82 2.39
N TYR A 111 7.96 -6.71 1.77
CA TYR A 111 8.88 -5.82 1.04
C TYR A 111 10.01 -5.25 1.90
N ILE A 112 9.72 -4.88 3.15
CA ILE A 112 10.73 -4.31 4.07
C ILE A 112 11.63 -5.36 4.75
N THR A 113 11.52 -6.64 4.38
CA THR A 113 12.51 -7.65 4.82
C THR A 113 13.78 -7.65 3.97
N GLY A 114 13.73 -7.04 2.78
CA GLY A 114 14.86 -6.95 1.86
C GLY A 114 15.15 -8.25 1.10
N ASP A 115 14.24 -9.22 1.16
CA ASP A 115 14.35 -10.49 0.43
C ASP A 115 13.23 -10.56 -0.62
N PRO A 116 13.54 -10.39 -1.93
CA PRO A 116 12.54 -10.47 -2.99
C PRO A 116 11.87 -11.85 -3.06
N ALA A 117 12.51 -12.92 -2.56
CA ALA A 117 11.91 -14.26 -2.53
C ALA A 117 10.76 -14.38 -1.50
N LYS A 118 10.74 -13.52 -0.47
CA LYS A 118 9.69 -13.52 0.57
C LYS A 118 8.44 -12.73 0.20
N VAL A 119 8.47 -12.00 -0.91
CA VAL A 119 7.30 -11.25 -1.43
C VAL A 119 6.25 -12.20 -2.04
N GLY A 120 6.64 -13.44 -2.33
CA GLY A 120 5.78 -14.48 -2.87
C GLY A 120 6.55 -15.25 -3.92
N SER A 121 6.49 -16.58 -3.86
CA SER A 121 7.10 -17.58 -4.74
C SER A 121 6.84 -17.41 -6.26
N ASN A 122 6.32 -16.28 -6.75
CA ASN A 122 6.01 -16.06 -8.17
C ASN A 122 6.05 -14.58 -8.62
N SER A 123 6.69 -13.67 -7.90
CA SER A 123 6.79 -12.26 -8.33
C SER A 123 8.20 -11.91 -8.79
N PHE A 124 8.34 -11.93 -10.12
CA PHE A 124 9.38 -11.39 -10.99
C PHE A 124 10.61 -10.75 -10.30
N PRO A 125 11.85 -11.17 -10.69
CA PRO A 125 13.06 -10.52 -10.21
C PRO A 125 12.93 -9.02 -10.43
N VAL A 126 13.26 -8.23 -9.41
CA VAL A 126 13.29 -6.77 -9.42
C VAL A 126 14.39 -6.32 -10.40
N ARG A 127 14.12 -6.50 -11.70
CA ARG A 127 14.98 -6.18 -12.84
C ARG A 127 14.46 -4.92 -13.55
N TYR A 128 13.96 -3.97 -12.76
CA TYR A 128 13.55 -2.64 -13.23
C TYR A 128 14.45 -1.54 -12.66
N LEU A 129 15.75 -1.80 -12.60
CA LEU A 129 16.79 -0.80 -12.36
C LEU A 129 17.96 -1.07 -13.31
N SER A 130 17.70 -1.19 -14.61
CA SER A 130 18.74 -1.21 -15.65
C SER A 130 18.25 -0.46 -16.88
N HIS A 131 18.22 0.87 -16.79
CA HIS A 131 18.33 1.78 -17.94
C HIS A 131 19.11 2.99 -17.48
#